data_AF-A0A7S4HJ19-F1
#
_entry.id   AF-A0A7S4HJ19-F1
#
_cell.length_a   1.000
_cell.length_b   1.000
_cell.length_c   1.000
_cell.angle_alpha   90.00
_cell.angle_beta   90.00
_cell.angle_gamma   90.00
#
_symmetry.space_group_name_H-M   'P 1'
#
loop_
_entity.id
_entity.type
_entity.pdbx_description
1 polymer ?
#
loop_
_entity_poly.entity_id
_entity_poly.type
_entity_poly.pdbx_seq_one_letter_code
_entity_poly.pdbx_strand_id
1 'polypeptide(L)'
;VLQLVQQGSSVVVHGPDGRDRTPIVVSLALLQLDPFFRTIEGFEVLIEKEWSAAGHRFQTRSGHGIENQNDPQRAPVFIVFLDCVWQLLHQHPDSFEFNDEFLLSLASSLYSCRFGTFLYDSEKERKDNDVFGKTCSLWSFTNCNPKFLNPRYRQLMTERATSYAKISLIHVDCDRVQLWLGYFFPQLSAPVISSVHHWQGNDFAKTEKHMTEEALQLRVRELENAQKKLLATIESFKRQNQELFAHNEKLCLQNLELQKSLAAASNSAPSLV
;
A
#
# COMPACT_ATOMS: atom_id res chain seq x y z
N VAL A 1 29.18 1.21 -7.52
CA VAL A 1 28.66 2.17 -8.52
C VAL A 1 29.06 3.60 -8.17
N LEU A 2 28.59 4.14 -7.04
CA LEU A 2 28.85 5.55 -6.67
C LEU A 2 30.33 5.96 -6.67
N GLN A 3 31.20 5.19 -6.02
CA GLN A 3 32.64 5.47 -5.99
C GLN A 3 33.26 5.58 -7.39
N LEU A 4 32.87 4.70 -8.31
CA LEU A 4 33.36 4.72 -9.70
C LEU A 4 32.86 5.96 -10.45
N VAL A 5 31.58 6.31 -10.26
CA VAL A 5 31.00 7.51 -10.88
C VAL A 5 31.68 8.78 -10.35
N GLN A 6 31.97 8.86 -9.05
CA GLN A 6 32.72 9.97 -8.45
C GLN A 6 34.15 10.08 -8.98
N GLN A 7 34.76 8.97 -9.38
CA GLN A 7 36.07 8.94 -10.04
C GLN A 7 36.00 9.31 -11.53
N GLY A 8 34.84 9.70 -12.05
CA GLY A 8 34.63 10.06 -13.46
C GLY A 8 34.47 8.84 -14.38
N SER A 9 34.31 7.64 -13.84
CA SER A 9 34.12 6.43 -14.65
C SER A 9 32.65 6.24 -15.05
N SER A 10 32.43 5.77 -16.28
CA SER A 10 31.12 5.28 -16.71
C SER A 10 30.90 3.86 -16.20
N VAL A 11 29.70 3.56 -15.69
CA VAL A 11 29.36 2.25 -15.10
C VAL A 11 28.15 1.67 -15.82
N VAL A 12 28.27 0.41 -16.24
CA VAL A 12 27.14 -0.39 -16.77
C VAL A 12 26.67 -1.34 -15.68
N VAL A 13 25.38 -1.32 -15.38
CA VAL A 13 24.75 -2.21 -14.39
C VAL A 13 23.83 -3.18 -15.13
N HIS A 14 24.02 -4.47 -14.92
CA HIS A 14 23.14 -5.50 -15.50
C HIS A 14 22.89 -6.64 -14.51
N GLY A 15 21.74 -7.29 -14.66
CA GLY A 15 21.38 -8.55 -14.00
C GLY A 15 21.05 -9.60 -15.06
N PRO A 16 20.61 -10.80 -14.67
CA PRO A 16 20.27 -11.87 -15.61
C PRO A 16 19.26 -11.42 -16.68
N ASP A 17 18.15 -10.80 -16.25
CA ASP A 17 17.12 -10.24 -17.14
C ASP A 17 17.08 -8.70 -17.12
N GLY A 18 17.88 -8.06 -16.26
CA GLY A 18 17.90 -6.60 -16.11
C GLY A 18 16.64 -5.95 -15.49
N ARG A 19 15.64 -6.73 -15.09
CA ARG A 19 14.31 -6.21 -14.68
C ARG A 19 14.04 -6.19 -13.17
N ASP A 20 14.89 -6.81 -12.36
CA ASP A 20 14.68 -6.92 -10.91
C ASP A 20 15.79 -6.23 -10.10
N ARG A 21 17.02 -6.76 -10.11
CA ARG A 21 18.13 -6.20 -9.31
C ARG A 21 18.72 -4.93 -9.90
N THR A 22 18.74 -4.82 -11.22
CA THR A 22 19.25 -3.65 -11.94
C THR A 22 18.51 -2.38 -11.57
N PRO A 23 17.15 -2.30 -11.63
CA PRO A 23 16.45 -1.07 -11.28
C PRO A 23 16.65 -0.68 -9.82
N ILE A 24 16.78 -1.63 -8.88
CA ILE A 24 17.16 -1.32 -7.48
C ILE A 24 18.49 -0.54 -7.44
N VAL A 25 19.55 -1.11 -8.02
CA VAL A 25 20.90 -0.53 -7.95
C VAL A 25 20.96 0.81 -8.67
N VAL A 26 20.32 0.91 -9.84
CA VAL A 26 20.29 2.14 -10.63
C VAL A 26 19.49 3.23 -9.90
N SER A 27 18.29 2.93 -9.42
CA SER A 27 17.45 3.89 -8.70
C SER A 27 18.11 4.39 -7.42
N LEU A 28 18.72 3.51 -6.62
CA LEU A 28 19.45 3.93 -5.42
C LEU A 28 20.66 4.80 -5.75
N ALA A 29 21.43 4.46 -6.80
CA ALA A 29 22.54 5.29 -7.24
C ALA A 29 22.06 6.69 -7.66
N LEU A 30 20.95 6.77 -8.40
CA LEU A 30 20.36 8.04 -8.86
C LEU A 30 19.87 8.90 -7.68
N LEU A 31 19.20 8.30 -6.68
CA LEU A 31 18.78 9.01 -5.47
C LEU A 31 19.95 9.58 -4.68
N GLN A 32 21.06 8.85 -4.65
CA GLN A 32 22.26 9.26 -3.94
C GLN A 32 23.02 10.36 -4.69
N LEU A 33 23.01 10.33 -6.03
CA LEU A 33 23.75 11.27 -6.88
C LEU A 33 22.99 12.56 -7.20
N ASP A 34 21.67 12.51 -7.40
CA ASP A 34 20.92 13.64 -7.94
C ASP A 34 19.80 14.10 -6.98
N PRO A 35 19.84 15.35 -6.48
CA PRO A 35 18.77 15.93 -5.68
C PRO A 35 17.39 15.91 -6.32
N PHE A 36 17.30 15.93 -7.66
CA PHE A 36 16.02 15.92 -8.36
C PHE A 36 15.19 14.69 -7.96
N PHE A 37 15.78 13.50 -7.96
CA PHE A 37 15.05 12.26 -7.62
C PHE A 37 14.63 12.17 -6.15
N ARG A 38 15.06 13.11 -5.29
CA ARG A 38 14.64 13.21 -3.88
C ARG A 38 13.43 14.13 -3.67
N THR A 39 12.96 14.78 -4.73
CA THR A 39 11.65 15.46 -4.77
C THR A 39 10.52 14.45 -4.99
N ILE A 40 9.27 14.79 -4.67
CA ILE A 40 8.11 13.94 -4.99
C ILE A 40 8.09 13.69 -6.50
N GLU A 41 8.08 14.75 -7.30
CA GLU A 41 8.05 14.66 -8.77
C GLU A 41 9.21 13.81 -9.31
N GLY A 42 10.43 14.07 -8.86
CA GLY A 42 11.58 13.32 -9.31
C GLY A 42 11.52 11.84 -8.92
N PHE A 43 11.02 11.52 -7.73
CA PHE A 43 10.86 10.12 -7.32
C PHE A 43 9.79 9.39 -8.14
N GLU A 44 8.68 10.06 -8.48
CA GLU A 44 7.66 9.54 -9.39
C GLU A 44 8.25 9.26 -10.78
N VAL A 45 9.03 10.21 -11.32
CA VAL A 45 9.76 10.04 -12.59
C VAL A 45 10.76 8.89 -12.51
N LEU A 46 11.47 8.73 -11.39
CA LEU A 46 12.41 7.63 -11.19
C LEU A 46 11.72 6.27 -11.28
N ILE A 47 10.56 6.12 -10.62
CA ILE A 47 9.76 4.89 -10.66
C ILE A 47 9.24 4.64 -12.07
N GLU A 48 8.66 5.64 -12.72
CA GLU A 48 8.10 5.45 -14.06
C GLU A 48 9.18 5.10 -15.09
N LYS A 49 10.36 5.68 -14.97
CA LYS A 49 11.47 5.45 -15.91
C LYS A 49 12.19 4.13 -15.63
N GLU A 50 12.71 3.96 -14.42
CA GLU A 50 13.63 2.85 -14.11
C GLU A 50 12.89 1.58 -13.71
N TRP A 51 11.59 1.63 -13.40
CA TRP A 51 10.80 0.45 -13.04
C TRP A 51 9.74 0.13 -14.09
N SER A 52 8.79 1.03 -14.30
CA SER A 52 7.68 0.83 -15.23
C SER A 52 8.15 0.67 -16.68
N ALA A 53 8.84 1.68 -17.22
CA ALA A 53 9.28 1.67 -18.61
C ALA A 53 10.42 0.66 -18.86
N ALA A 54 11.26 0.41 -17.87
CA ALA A 54 12.29 -0.64 -17.92
C ALA A 54 11.73 -2.07 -17.89
N GLY A 55 10.42 -2.25 -17.68
CA GLY A 55 9.76 -3.55 -17.73
C GLY A 55 9.92 -4.39 -16.47
N HIS A 56 10.00 -3.75 -15.29
CA HIS A 56 9.83 -4.47 -14.03
C HIS A 56 8.44 -5.14 -14.01
N ARG A 57 8.43 -6.44 -13.70
CA ARG A 57 7.24 -7.29 -13.78
C ARG A 57 6.32 -7.12 -12.56
N PHE A 58 5.74 -5.94 -12.37
CA PHE A 58 4.95 -5.63 -11.18
C PHE A 58 3.82 -6.62 -10.93
N GLN A 59 3.06 -6.99 -11.96
CA GLN A 59 1.92 -7.89 -11.82
C GLN A 59 2.36 -9.31 -11.44
N THR A 60 3.38 -9.85 -12.11
CA THR A 60 3.92 -11.18 -11.78
C THR A 60 4.57 -11.20 -10.40
N ARG A 61 5.37 -10.18 -10.06
CA ARG A 61 6.14 -10.13 -8.81
C ARG A 61 5.24 -9.93 -7.59
N SER A 62 4.19 -9.13 -7.73
CA SER A 62 3.20 -8.85 -6.67
C SER A 62 2.04 -9.85 -6.64
N GLY A 63 1.86 -10.64 -7.71
CA GLY A 63 0.82 -11.67 -7.79
C GLY A 63 -0.59 -11.13 -7.99
N HIS A 64 -0.76 -10.02 -8.74
CA HIS A 64 -2.08 -9.43 -8.97
C HIS A 64 -2.98 -10.37 -9.76
N GLY A 65 -4.14 -10.72 -9.20
CA GLY A 65 -5.10 -11.61 -9.86
C GLY A 65 -4.61 -13.04 -10.08
N ILE A 66 -3.47 -13.43 -9.47
CA ILE A 66 -2.94 -14.80 -9.53
C ILE A 66 -3.44 -15.56 -8.31
N GLU A 67 -4.21 -16.63 -8.52
CA GLU A 67 -4.75 -17.46 -7.43
C GLU A 67 -3.68 -18.30 -6.74
N ASN A 68 -2.65 -18.73 -7.48
CA ASN A 68 -1.55 -19.51 -6.92
C ASN A 68 -0.69 -18.64 -5.99
N GLN A 69 -0.87 -18.82 -4.67
CA GLN A 69 -0.11 -18.13 -3.64
C GLN A 69 1.36 -18.58 -3.59
N ASN A 70 1.67 -19.79 -4.08
CA ASN A 70 3.01 -20.37 -4.08
C ASN A 70 3.73 -20.21 -5.43
N ASP A 71 3.33 -19.22 -6.23
CA ASP A 71 4.01 -18.93 -7.49
C ASP A 71 5.47 -18.52 -7.22
N PRO A 72 6.47 -19.29 -7.70
CA PRO A 72 7.88 -19.01 -7.45
C PRO A 72 8.37 -17.71 -8.12
N GLN A 73 7.58 -17.11 -9.01
CA GLN A 73 7.90 -15.83 -9.63
C GLN A 73 7.52 -14.63 -8.75
N ARG A 74 6.72 -14.82 -7.69
CA ARG A 74 6.44 -13.75 -6.72
C ARG A 74 7.70 -13.42 -5.95
N ALA A 75 7.99 -12.12 -5.83
CA ALA A 75 9.11 -11.65 -5.03
C ALA A 75 8.91 -10.19 -4.62
N PRO A 76 9.31 -9.79 -3.40
CA PRO A 76 9.11 -8.43 -2.88
C PRO A 76 10.14 -7.43 -3.43
N VAL A 77 10.45 -7.47 -4.73
CA VAL A 77 11.56 -6.70 -5.34
C VAL A 77 11.38 -5.19 -5.16
N PHE A 78 10.18 -4.67 -5.47
CA PHE A 78 9.89 -3.25 -5.29
C PHE A 78 9.81 -2.84 -3.82
N ILE A 79 9.35 -3.74 -2.93
CA ILE A 79 9.33 -3.48 -1.48
C ILE A 79 10.76 -3.39 -0.93
N VAL A 80 11.68 -4.25 -1.38
CA VAL A 80 13.11 -4.15 -1.01
C VAL A 80 13.67 -2.81 -1.45
N PHE A 81 13.31 -2.30 -2.63
CA PHE A 81 13.69 -0.95 -3.05
C PHE A 81 13.13 0.11 -2.11
N LEU A 82 11.83 0.08 -1.80
CA LEU A 82 11.21 1.06 -0.91
C LEU A 82 11.83 1.04 0.50
N ASP A 83 12.19 -0.15 1.02
CA ASP A 83 12.93 -0.29 2.27
C ASP A 83 14.30 0.40 2.18
N CYS A 84 15.08 0.15 1.12
CA CYS A 84 16.35 0.85 0.91
C CYS A 84 16.18 2.38 0.83
N VAL A 85 15.09 2.88 0.23
CA VAL A 85 14.78 4.32 0.21
C VAL A 85 14.41 4.83 1.61
N TRP A 86 13.67 4.05 2.38
CA TRP A 86 13.34 4.37 3.77
C TRP A 86 14.60 4.46 4.64
N GLN A 87 15.58 3.57 4.45
CA GLN A 87 16.90 3.68 5.12
C GLN A 87 17.60 5.00 4.79
N LEU A 88 17.61 5.40 3.51
CA LEU A 88 18.20 6.67 3.07
C LEU A 88 17.47 7.87 3.70
N LEU A 89 16.14 7.84 3.71
CA LEU A 89 15.31 8.88 4.31
C LEU A 89 15.58 9.00 5.82
N HIS A 90 15.73 7.89 6.53
CA HIS A 90 16.04 7.86 7.97
C HIS A 90 17.41 8.41 8.30
N GLN A 91 18.42 8.04 7.51
CA GLN A 91 19.79 8.50 7.72
C GLN A 91 19.98 9.96 7.28
N HIS A 92 19.16 10.47 6.35
CA HIS A 92 19.24 11.83 5.80
C HIS A 92 17.86 12.55 5.84
N PRO A 93 17.34 12.88 7.03
CA PRO A 93 15.96 13.34 7.23
C PRO A 93 15.61 14.70 6.61
N ASP A 94 16.60 15.50 6.20
CA ASP A 94 16.42 16.79 5.54
C ASP A 94 16.68 16.77 4.03
N SER A 95 17.03 15.60 3.49
CA SER A 95 17.42 15.43 2.08
C SER A 95 16.28 15.05 1.13
N PHE A 96 15.14 14.58 1.65
CA PHE A 96 14.00 14.11 0.86
C PHE A 96 12.78 15.00 1.07
N GLU A 97 12.10 15.34 -0.02
CA GLU A 97 10.86 16.14 0.00
C GLU A 97 9.67 15.33 0.51
N PHE A 98 9.66 14.03 0.25
CA PHE A 98 8.64 13.12 0.75
C PHE A 98 9.00 12.53 2.11
N ASN A 99 7.98 12.09 2.85
CA ASN A 99 8.12 11.43 4.15
C ASN A 99 7.80 9.93 4.10
N ASP A 100 7.88 9.26 5.25
CA ASP A 100 7.55 7.84 5.43
C ASP A 100 6.15 7.45 4.93
N GLU A 101 5.14 8.31 5.14
CA GLU A 101 3.77 8.02 4.72
C GLU A 101 3.65 7.89 3.20
N PHE A 102 4.47 8.63 2.45
CA PHE A 102 4.53 8.52 1.00
C PHE A 102 5.00 7.11 0.60
N LEU A 103 6.10 6.62 1.18
CA LEU A 103 6.63 5.29 0.90
C LEU A 103 5.63 4.18 1.30
N LEU A 104 4.96 4.33 2.44
CA LEU A 104 3.89 3.42 2.87
C LEU A 104 2.70 3.44 1.91
N SER A 105 2.34 4.61 1.37
CA SER A 105 1.28 4.75 0.36
C SER A 105 1.65 4.05 -0.95
N LEU A 106 2.92 4.11 -1.38
CA LEU A 106 3.40 3.35 -2.55
C LEU A 106 3.31 1.84 -2.31
N ALA A 107 3.78 1.38 -1.15
CA ALA A 107 3.76 -0.04 -0.80
C ALA A 107 2.33 -0.59 -0.69
N SER A 108 1.39 0.19 -0.14
CA SER A 108 -0.03 -0.17 -0.12
C SER A 108 -0.65 -0.17 -1.53
N SER A 109 -0.29 0.81 -2.35
CA SER A 109 -0.79 0.93 -3.73
C SER A 109 -0.28 -0.19 -4.63
N LEU A 110 0.92 -0.73 -4.35
CA LEU A 110 1.47 -1.89 -5.04
C LEU A 110 0.55 -3.10 -4.95
N TYR A 111 -0.04 -3.38 -3.78
CA TYR A 111 -0.87 -4.59 -3.60
C TYR A 111 -2.37 -4.34 -3.76
N SER A 112 -2.84 -3.13 -3.47
CA SER A 112 -4.28 -2.81 -3.50
C SER A 112 -4.91 -2.83 -4.90
N CYS A 113 -4.09 -2.68 -5.96
CA CYS A 113 -4.55 -2.54 -7.34
C CYS A 113 -5.58 -1.40 -7.54
N ARG A 114 -5.60 -0.42 -6.64
CA ARG A 114 -6.52 0.73 -6.71
C ARG A 114 -6.21 1.66 -7.88
N PHE A 115 -4.95 1.71 -8.29
CA PHE A 115 -4.44 2.58 -9.35
C PHE A 115 -3.80 1.74 -10.46
N GLY A 116 -3.76 2.27 -11.68
CA GLY A 116 -3.13 1.60 -12.81
C GLY A 116 -1.61 1.60 -12.80
N THR A 117 -0.99 2.43 -11.95
CA THR A 117 0.47 2.70 -11.94
C THR A 117 1.32 1.43 -11.87
N PHE A 118 0.92 0.44 -11.07
CA PHE A 118 1.67 -0.80 -10.87
C PHE A 118 1.01 -2.04 -11.50
N LEU A 119 0.07 -1.87 -12.43
CA LEU A 119 -0.54 -2.99 -13.14
C LEU A 119 0.32 -3.42 -14.33
N TYR A 120 0.21 -4.68 -14.74
CA TYR A 120 0.90 -5.30 -15.87
C TYR A 120 2.43 -5.34 -15.75
N ASP A 121 3.07 -6.13 -16.62
CA ASP A 121 4.51 -6.41 -16.54
C ASP A 121 5.35 -5.61 -17.53
N SER A 122 4.72 -4.94 -18.49
CA SER A 122 5.41 -4.14 -19.51
C SER A 122 4.60 -2.94 -19.97
N GLU A 123 5.30 -1.91 -20.46
CA GLU A 123 4.66 -0.74 -21.07
C GLU A 123 3.78 -1.12 -22.26
N LYS A 124 4.18 -2.15 -23.02
CA LYS A 124 3.39 -2.69 -24.12
C LYS A 124 2.04 -3.21 -23.61
N GLU A 125 2.03 -4.06 -22.59
CA GLU A 125 0.78 -4.59 -22.00
C GLU A 125 -0.11 -3.47 -21.46
N ARG A 126 0.46 -2.43 -20.85
CA ARG A 126 -0.32 -1.29 -20.35
C ARG A 126 -0.98 -0.50 -21.48
N LYS A 127 -0.31 -0.36 -22.62
CA LYS A 127 -0.86 0.25 -23.83
C LYS A 127 -1.95 -0.63 -24.45
N ASP A 128 -1.68 -1.91 -24.63
CA ASP A 128 -2.61 -2.88 -25.22
C ASP A 128 -3.92 -2.98 -24.42
N ASN A 129 -3.85 -2.81 -23.10
CA ASN A 129 -5.02 -2.85 -22.21
C ASN A 129 -5.67 -1.48 -21.95
N ASP A 130 -5.12 -0.38 -22.49
CA ASP A 130 -5.58 1.00 -22.25
C ASP A 130 -5.69 1.34 -20.75
N VAL A 131 -4.61 1.08 -20.00
CA VAL A 131 -4.59 1.30 -18.55
C VAL A 131 -4.81 2.76 -18.19
N PHE A 132 -4.18 3.68 -18.93
CA PHE A 132 -4.27 5.10 -18.65
C PHE A 132 -5.66 5.69 -18.96
N GLY A 133 -6.41 5.11 -19.90
CA GLY A 133 -7.80 5.49 -20.16
C GLY A 133 -8.79 4.89 -19.17
N LYS A 134 -8.50 3.70 -18.62
CA LYS A 134 -9.43 2.93 -17.76
C LYS A 134 -9.19 3.08 -16.27
N THR A 135 -8.05 3.63 -15.85
CA THR A 135 -7.66 3.69 -14.43
C THR A 135 -7.08 5.05 -14.07
N CYS A 136 -7.12 5.38 -12.78
CA CYS A 136 -6.46 6.58 -12.26
C CYS A 136 -4.99 6.29 -11.96
N SER A 137 -4.14 7.30 -12.12
CA SER A 137 -2.75 7.26 -11.69
C SER A 137 -2.63 7.46 -10.18
N LEU A 138 -1.73 6.72 -9.53
CA LEU A 138 -1.32 6.95 -8.14
C LEU A 138 -0.78 8.37 -7.95
N TRP A 139 -0.07 8.90 -8.95
CA TRP A 139 0.53 10.24 -8.93
C TRP A 139 -0.52 11.34 -8.82
N SER A 140 -1.70 11.13 -9.41
CA SER A 140 -2.83 12.05 -9.27
C SER A 140 -3.35 12.11 -7.82
N PHE A 141 -3.18 11.03 -7.05
CA PHE A 141 -3.55 11.00 -5.64
C PHE A 141 -2.45 11.56 -4.73
N THR A 142 -1.18 11.23 -4.99
CA THR A 142 -0.05 11.69 -4.17
C THR A 142 0.18 13.19 -4.30
N ASN A 143 0.19 13.71 -5.53
CA ASN A 143 0.47 15.12 -5.79
C ASN A 143 -0.59 16.08 -5.26
N CYS A 144 -1.82 15.60 -5.00
CA CYS A 144 -2.88 16.40 -4.40
C CYS A 144 -2.91 16.34 -2.86
N ASN A 145 -2.03 15.56 -2.23
CA ASN A 145 -2.12 15.31 -0.79
C ASN A 145 -0.89 15.84 -0.03
N PRO A 146 -1.02 16.96 0.69
CA PRO A 146 0.11 17.61 1.35
C PRO A 146 0.71 16.78 2.50
N LYS A 147 0.01 15.75 2.98
CA LYS A 147 0.50 14.88 4.07
C LYS A 147 1.78 14.13 3.72
N PHE A 148 2.10 14.00 2.43
CA PHE A 148 3.29 13.29 1.96
C PHE A 148 4.55 14.16 2.01
N LEU A 149 4.40 15.46 2.23
CA LEU A 149 5.53 16.38 2.31
C LEU A 149 6.26 16.22 3.64
N ASN A 150 7.58 16.28 3.57
CA ASN A 150 8.49 16.31 4.71
C ASN A 150 8.74 17.77 5.12
N PRO A 151 8.28 18.20 6.31
CA PRO A 151 8.50 19.57 6.78
C PRO A 151 9.97 19.93 7.01
N ARG A 152 10.84 18.92 7.12
CA ARG A 152 12.29 19.09 7.35
C ARG A 152 13.08 19.21 6.05
N TYR A 153 12.43 19.04 4.90
CA TYR A 153 13.10 19.08 3.61
C TYR A 153 13.78 20.43 3.39
N ARG A 154 15.11 20.39 3.18
CA ARG A 154 15.87 21.57 2.78
C ARG A 154 16.13 21.45 1.29
N GLN A 155 15.35 22.17 0.49
CA GLN A 155 15.60 22.27 -0.94
C GLN A 155 17.00 22.84 -1.15
N LEU A 156 17.91 22.01 -1.67
CA LEU A 156 19.23 22.45 -2.06
C LEU A 156 19.05 23.22 -3.36
N MET A 157 18.87 24.54 -3.25
CA MET A 157 18.90 25.42 -4.41
C MET A 157 20.17 25.10 -5.19
N THR A 158 19.99 24.61 -6.43
CA THR A 158 21.06 24.47 -7.41
C THR A 158 21.43 25.89 -7.86
N GLU A 159 22.04 26.66 -6.96
CA GLU A 159 22.70 27.92 -7.33
C GLU A 159 23.79 27.56 -8.34
N ARG A 160 23.48 27.73 -9.63
CA ARG A 160 24.39 27.79 -10.79
C ARG A 160 25.79 27.24 -10.48
N ALA A 161 25.89 25.93 -10.27
CA ALA A 161 27.16 25.31 -9.90
C ALA A 161 27.95 25.04 -11.17
N THR A 162 28.79 26.00 -11.54
CA THR A 162 29.89 25.91 -12.53
C THR A 162 30.98 24.90 -12.16
N SER A 163 30.68 23.91 -11.32
CA SER A 163 31.55 22.79 -11.03
C SER A 163 30.71 21.65 -10.46
N TYR A 164 30.91 20.44 -10.99
CA TYR A 164 30.36 19.17 -10.49
C TYR A 164 30.79 18.83 -9.04
N ALA A 165 31.36 19.79 -8.30
CA ALA A 165 32.06 19.60 -7.03
C ALA A 165 31.19 19.79 -5.78
N LYS A 166 29.89 20.08 -5.92
CA LYS A 166 28.97 20.18 -4.78
C LYS A 166 27.67 19.42 -5.00
N ILE A 167 27.78 18.27 -5.67
CA ILE A 167 26.73 17.25 -5.65
C ILE A 167 26.51 16.90 -4.19
N SER A 168 25.31 17.13 -3.67
CA SER A 168 24.90 16.74 -2.32
C SER A 168 24.67 15.24 -2.25
N LEU A 169 25.77 14.53 -2.46
CA LEU A 169 25.87 13.09 -2.44
C LEU A 169 25.50 12.60 -1.05
N ILE A 170 24.52 11.71 -0.98
CA ILE A 170 24.16 11.03 0.27
C ILE A 170 24.69 9.59 0.24
N HIS A 171 25.26 9.16 1.36
CA HIS A 171 25.82 7.82 1.53
C HIS A 171 24.96 7.03 2.52
N VAL A 172 24.84 5.72 2.28
CA VAL A 172 24.25 4.80 3.26
C VAL A 172 25.35 4.37 4.23
N ASP A 173 25.07 4.50 5.51
CA ASP A 173 25.79 3.80 6.57
C ASP A 173 25.15 2.42 6.77
N CYS A 174 25.83 1.38 6.29
CA CYS A 174 25.35 0.00 6.37
C CYS A 174 25.29 -0.53 7.80
N ASP A 175 26.07 0.04 8.73
CA ASP A 175 26.05 -0.38 10.14
C ASP A 175 24.84 0.18 10.90
N ARG A 176 24.12 1.13 10.28
CA ARG A 176 22.93 1.78 10.84
C ARG A 176 21.64 1.38 10.14
N VAL A 177 21.63 0.26 9.42
CA VAL A 177 20.39 -0.27 8.82
C VAL A 177 19.45 -0.70 9.95
N GLN A 178 18.20 -0.24 9.86
CA GLN A 178 17.17 -0.53 10.85
C GLN A 178 16.00 -1.28 10.20
N LEU A 179 15.25 -2.03 10.99
CA LEU A 179 14.03 -2.65 10.49
C LEU A 179 12.96 -1.57 10.26
N TRP A 180 12.32 -1.56 9.09
CA TRP A 180 11.21 -0.66 8.79
C TRP A 180 9.92 -1.09 9.52
N LEU A 181 9.86 -0.79 10.81
CA LEU A 181 8.77 -1.22 11.70
C LEU A 181 7.40 -0.75 11.21
N GLY A 182 7.30 0.48 10.70
CA GLY A 182 6.05 1.04 10.19
C GLY A 182 5.44 0.25 9.02
N TYR A 183 6.28 -0.43 8.22
CA TYR A 183 5.81 -1.27 7.10
C TYR A 183 5.62 -2.73 7.50
N PHE A 184 6.61 -3.34 8.16
CA PHE A 184 6.58 -4.77 8.49
C PHE A 184 5.68 -5.08 9.69
N PHE A 185 5.48 -4.11 10.58
CA PHE A 185 4.70 -4.25 11.80
C PHE A 185 3.76 -3.06 12.01
N PRO A 186 2.84 -2.78 11.07
CA PRO A 186 1.94 -1.61 11.13
C PRO A 186 0.98 -1.64 12.32
N GLN A 187 0.77 -2.81 12.92
CA GLN A 187 0.00 -3.01 14.14
C GLN A 187 0.70 -2.53 15.42
N LEU A 188 2.00 -2.22 15.39
CA LEU A 188 2.71 -1.73 16.56
C LEU A 188 2.35 -0.26 16.82
N SER A 189 2.08 0.04 18.10
CA SER A 189 1.77 1.41 18.51
C SER A 189 3.01 2.32 18.45
N ALA A 190 2.83 3.60 18.13
CA ALA A 190 3.93 4.60 18.04
C ALA A 190 4.90 4.65 19.25
N PRO A 191 4.45 4.45 20.51
CA PRO A 191 5.35 4.36 21.67
C PRO A 191 6.32 3.17 21.61
N VAL A 192 5.88 2.04 21.07
CA VAL A 192 6.69 0.82 20.92
C VAL A 192 7.70 0.98 19.78
N ILE A 193 7.32 1.65 18.70
CA ILE A 193 8.23 1.95 17.59
C ILE A 193 9.38 2.85 18.08
N SER A 194 9.06 3.90 18.83
CA SER A 194 10.05 4.87 19.35
C SER A 194 11.04 4.25 20.34
N SER A 195 10.61 3.25 21.11
CA SER A 195 11.51 2.53 22.01
C SER A 195 12.47 1.63 21.24
N VAL A 196 12.05 0.98 20.14
CA VAL A 196 12.88 0.06 19.34
C VAL A 196 13.98 0.76 18.51
N HIS A 197 13.78 2.00 18.06
CA HIS A 197 14.81 2.75 17.32
C HIS A 197 16.09 3.08 18.13
N HIS A 198 16.08 2.89 19.45
CA HIS A 198 17.23 3.11 20.35
C HIS A 198 18.09 1.84 20.60
N TRP A 199 17.79 0.70 19.98
CA TRP A 199 18.37 -0.60 20.36
C TRP A 199 19.63 -0.96 19.58
N GLN A 200 20.62 -1.52 20.28
CA GLN A 200 21.90 -1.96 19.69
C GLN A 200 21.93 -3.49 19.45
N GLY A 201 22.12 -3.88 18.20
CA GLY A 201 22.90 -5.03 17.69
C GLY A 201 22.57 -6.47 18.11
N ASN A 202 22.40 -6.77 19.40
CA ASN A 202 22.43 -8.16 19.91
C ASN A 202 21.06 -8.77 20.24
N ASP A 203 19.96 -8.02 20.15
CA ASP A 203 18.65 -8.48 20.60
C ASP A 203 17.69 -8.92 19.47
N PHE A 204 18.10 -8.87 18.20
CA PHE A 204 17.17 -9.02 17.07
C PHE A 204 16.34 -10.32 17.11
N ALA A 205 16.94 -11.48 17.42
CA ALA A 205 16.23 -12.77 17.45
C ALA A 205 15.27 -12.94 18.65
N LYS A 206 15.59 -12.34 19.81
CA LYS A 206 14.68 -12.31 20.97
C LYS A 206 13.54 -11.33 20.73
N THR A 207 13.86 -10.21 20.08
CA THR A 207 12.92 -9.14 19.77
C THR A 207 11.96 -9.55 18.65
N GLU A 208 12.41 -10.28 17.64
CA GLU A 208 11.57 -10.84 16.59
C GLU A 208 10.49 -11.75 17.18
N LYS A 209 10.87 -12.66 18.09
CA LYS A 209 9.91 -13.51 18.83
C LYS A 209 8.94 -12.69 19.68
N HIS A 210 9.43 -11.70 20.43
CA HIS A 210 8.57 -10.88 21.28
C HIS A 210 7.61 -10.01 20.47
N MET A 211 8.09 -9.38 19.39
CA MET A 211 7.28 -8.54 18.49
C MET A 211 6.27 -9.37 17.70
N THR A 212 6.63 -10.57 17.23
CA THR A 212 5.66 -11.46 16.57
C THR A 212 4.59 -11.94 17.54
N GLU A 213 4.94 -12.24 18.78
CA GLU A 213 3.97 -12.70 19.79
C GLU A 213 3.03 -11.57 20.24
N GLU A 214 3.54 -10.36 20.49
CA GLU A 214 2.70 -9.20 20.79
C GLU A 214 1.82 -8.77 19.61
N ALA A 215 2.36 -8.75 18.39
CA ALA A 215 1.59 -8.45 17.18
C ALA A 215 0.50 -9.50 16.94
N LEU A 216 0.80 -10.78 17.14
CA LEU A 216 -0.17 -11.86 17.03
C LEU A 216 -1.27 -11.71 18.08
N GLN A 217 -0.92 -11.43 19.34
CA GLN A 217 -1.90 -11.21 20.40
C GLN A 217 -2.80 -9.99 20.13
N LEU A 218 -2.25 -8.90 19.60
CA LEU A 218 -3.04 -7.74 19.20
C LEU A 218 -4.01 -8.11 18.07
N ARG A 219 -3.54 -8.86 17.08
CA ARG A 219 -4.37 -9.28 15.95
C ARG A 219 -5.48 -10.24 16.36
N VAL A 220 -5.20 -11.15 17.29
CA VAL A 220 -6.21 -12.02 17.90
C VAL A 220 -7.28 -11.16 18.60
N ARG A 221 -6.89 -10.16 19.40
CA ARG A 221 -7.85 -9.26 20.05
C ARG A 221 -8.69 -8.45 19.05
N GLU A 222 -8.08 -7.96 17.97
CA GLU A 222 -8.81 -7.25 16.92
C GLU A 222 -9.84 -8.16 16.22
N LEU A 223 -9.45 -9.39 15.91
CA LEU A 223 -10.33 -10.40 15.31
C LEU A 223 -11.47 -10.77 16.26
N GLU A 224 -11.19 -10.97 17.55
CA GLU A 224 -12.21 -11.22 18.56
C GLU A 224 -13.20 -10.04 18.67
N ASN A 225 -12.71 -8.81 18.63
CA ASN A 225 -13.57 -7.62 18.65
C ASN A 225 -14.41 -7.48 17.37
N ALA A 226 -13.84 -7.77 16.21
CA ALA A 226 -14.57 -7.80 14.94
C ALA A 226 -15.64 -8.91 14.95
N GLN A 227 -15.31 -10.10 15.46
CA GLN A 227 -16.24 -11.21 15.60
C GLN A 227 -17.40 -10.87 16.55
N LYS A 228 -17.11 -10.21 17.69
CA LYS A 228 -18.15 -9.72 18.61
C LYS A 228 -19.09 -8.72 17.95
N LYS A 229 -18.54 -7.77 17.17
CA LYS A 229 -19.37 -6.81 16.41
C LYS A 229 -20.26 -7.53 15.39
N LEU A 230 -19.71 -8.48 14.65
CA LEU A 230 -20.47 -9.25 13.67
C LEU A 230 -21.60 -10.07 14.34
N LEU A 231 -21.32 -10.72 15.48
CA LEU A 231 -22.32 -11.45 16.24
C LEU A 231 -23.45 -10.53 16.71
N ALA A 232 -23.12 -9.34 17.23
CA ALA A 232 -24.13 -8.35 17.62
C ALA A 232 -25.00 -7.91 16.43
N THR A 233 -24.40 -7.73 15.25
CA THR A 233 -25.15 -7.43 14.02
C THR A 233 -26.06 -8.58 13.60
N ILE A 234 -25.60 -9.83 13.66
CA ILE A 234 -26.41 -11.02 13.36
C ILE A 234 -27.60 -11.13 14.33
N GLU A 235 -27.39 -10.91 15.62
CA GLU A 235 -28.46 -10.93 16.62
C GLU A 235 -29.49 -9.83 16.37
N SER A 236 -29.05 -8.63 16.00
CA SER A 236 -29.94 -7.53 15.59
C SER A 236 -30.80 -7.93 14.39
N PHE A 237 -30.20 -8.49 13.33
CA PHE A 237 -30.95 -8.96 12.17
C PHE A 237 -31.92 -10.09 12.49
N LYS A 238 -31.55 -11.01 13.39
CA LYS A 238 -32.45 -12.07 13.85
C LYS A 238 -33.70 -11.50 14.54
N ARG A 239 -33.54 -10.47 15.39
CA ARG A 239 -34.70 -9.80 16.03
C ARG A 239 -35.58 -9.11 15.00
N GLN A 240 -35.00 -8.36 14.07
CA GLN A 240 -35.76 -7.71 13.00
C GLN A 240 -36.56 -8.72 12.16
N ASN A 241 -35.96 -9.86 11.83
CA ASN A 241 -36.66 -10.92 11.10
C ASN A 241 -37.81 -11.51 11.93
N GLN A 242 -37.63 -11.73 13.23
CA GLN A 242 -38.71 -12.20 14.11
C GLN A 242 -39.88 -11.21 14.18
N GLU A 243 -39.59 -9.91 14.29
CA GLU A 243 -40.60 -8.85 14.27
C GLU A 243 -41.36 -8.82 12.94
N LEU A 244 -40.64 -8.95 11.82
CA LEU A 244 -41.24 -9.05 10.48
C LEU A 244 -42.13 -10.28 10.34
N PHE A 245 -41.70 -11.44 10.85
CA PHE A 245 -42.53 -12.65 10.84
C PHE A 245 -43.82 -12.48 11.65
N ALA A 246 -43.73 -11.92 12.86
CA ALA A 246 -44.90 -11.64 13.69
C ALA A 246 -45.86 -10.62 13.03
N HIS A 247 -45.30 -9.62 12.36
CA HIS A 247 -46.09 -8.65 11.61
C HIS A 247 -46.82 -9.29 10.42
N ASN A 248 -46.13 -10.13 9.64
CA ASN A 248 -46.71 -10.85 8.52
C ASN A 248 -47.81 -11.83 8.96
N GLU A 249 -47.63 -12.52 10.09
CA GLU A 249 -48.66 -13.39 10.66
C GLU A 249 -49.94 -12.61 10.99
N LYS A 250 -49.79 -11.43 11.61
CA LYS A 250 -50.92 -10.54 11.91
C LYS A 250 -51.64 -10.07 10.64
N LEU A 251 -50.90 -9.71 9.59
CA LEU A 251 -51.47 -9.32 8.30
C LEU A 251 -52.23 -10.48 7.63
N CYS A 252 -51.70 -11.71 7.70
CA CYS A 252 -52.38 -12.90 7.20
C CYS A 252 -53.73 -13.12 7.91
N LEU A 253 -53.76 -12.98 9.25
CA LEU A 253 -55.01 -13.09 10.01
C LEU A 253 -56.04 -12.01 9.62
N GLN A 254 -55.59 -10.76 9.47
CA GLN A 254 -56.46 -9.66 9.02
C GLN A 254 -57.01 -9.91 7.60
N ASN A 255 -56.18 -10.38 6.68
CA ASN A 255 -56.63 -10.73 5.33
C ASN A 255 -57.66 -11.86 5.35
N LEU A 256 -57.49 -12.86 6.21
CA LEU A 256 -58.46 -13.95 6.36
C LEU A 256 -59.81 -13.45 6.91
N GLU A 257 -59.80 -12.52 7.87
CA GLU A 257 -61.02 -11.89 8.38
C GLU A 257 -61.73 -11.05 7.32
N LEU A 258 -60.99 -10.28 6.53
CA LEU A 258 -61.54 -9.50 5.41
C LEU A 258 -62.14 -10.41 4.32
N GLN A 259 -61.51 -11.54 4.01
CA GLN A 259 -62.08 -12.51 3.07
C GLN A 259 -63.39 -13.13 3.60
N LYS A 260 -63.45 -13.45 4.90
CA LYS A 260 -64.68 -13.96 5.53
C LYS A 260 -65.80 -12.93 5.51
N SER A 261 -65.52 -11.65 5.76
CA SER A 261 -66.52 -10.59 5.71
C SER A 261 -67.01 -10.32 4.27
N LEU A 262 -66.12 -10.38 3.27
CA LEU A 262 -66.49 -10.24 1.86
C LEU A 262 -67.38 -11.39 1.36
N ALA A 263 -67.10 -12.63 1.79
CA ALA A 263 -67.92 -13.81 1.47
C ALA A 263 -69.30 -13.72 2.13
N ALA A 264 -69.38 -13.23 3.37
CA ALA A 264 -70.66 -13.00 4.06
C ALA A 264 -71.50 -11.90 3.37
N ALA A 265 -70.86 -10.84 2.85
CA ALA A 265 -71.52 -9.78 2.09
C ALA A 265 -72.00 -10.25 0.69
N SER A 266 -71.31 -11.20 0.06
CA SER A 266 -71.75 -11.78 -1.22
C SER A 266 -72.94 -12.73 -1.07
N ASN A 267 -73.04 -13.43 0.06
CA ASN A 267 -74.18 -14.32 0.36
C ASN A 267 -75.45 -13.60 0.85
N SER A 268 -75.36 -12.29 1.15
CA SER A 268 -76.51 -11.45 1.52
C SER A 268 -77.00 -10.53 0.40
N ALA A 269 -76.37 -10.57 -0.78
CA ALA A 269 -76.83 -9.84 -1.96
C ALA A 269 -78.11 -10.50 -2.53
N PRO A 270 -79.25 -9.80 -2.61
CA PRO A 270 -80.46 -10.36 -3.17
C PRO A 270 -80.27 -10.57 -4.68
N SER A 271 -80.68 -11.75 -5.15
CA SER A 271 -80.85 -12.10 -6.57
C SER A 271 -81.72 -11.03 -7.26
N LEU A 272 -81.09 -10.11 -7.99
CA LEU A 272 -81.81 -9.22 -8.91
C LEU A 272 -82.07 -9.99 -10.22
N VAL A 273 -83.35 -10.34 -10.40
CA VAL A 273 -84.01 -10.73 -11.66
C VAL A 273 -84.23 -9.49 -12.52
#